data_AF-A0AAV0XPX7-F1
#
_entry.id   AF-A0AAV0XPX7-F1
#
_cell.length_a   1.000
_cell.length_b   1.000
_cell.length_c   1.000
_cell.angle_alpha   90.00
_cell.angle_beta   90.00
_cell.angle_gamma   90.00
#
_symmetry.space_group_name_H-M   'P 1'
#
loop_
_entity.id
_entity.type
_entity.pdbx_description
1 polymer ?
#
loop_
_entity_poly.entity_id
_entity_poly.type
_entity_poly.pdbx_seq_one_letter_code
_entity_poly.pdbx_strand_id
1 'polypeptide(L)'
;MYRQIEVLPQYRGYQYILWRNTSQASLKEYTLNTVTYGVNSAPYLALRVLRYIAETECENFPDVKGALHHQTYMDDICVGRESLEAAKTLQSNLINTLARSGLELKK
;
A
#
# COMPACT_ATOMS: atom_id res chain seq x y z
N MET A 1 -0.54 2.77 -2.76
CA MET A 1 -0.06 1.60 -2.02
C MET A 1 -0.31 0.28 -2.75
N TYR A 2 -1.54 0.02 -3.21
CA TYR A 2 -1.97 -1.29 -3.74
C TYR A 2 -1.07 -1.94 -4.78
N ARG A 3 -0.66 -1.20 -5.83
CA ARG A 3 0.11 -1.76 -6.95
C ARG A 3 1.55 -2.16 -6.59
N GLN A 4 2.01 -1.89 -5.37
CA GLN A 4 3.31 -2.31 -4.85
C GLN A 4 3.22 -3.67 -4.11
N ILE A 5 2.01 -4.27 -4.04
CA ILE A 5 1.74 -5.55 -3.39
C ILE A 5 1.37 -6.59 -4.44
N GLU A 6 2.16 -7.65 -4.56
CA GLU A 6 1.86 -8.74 -5.48
C GLU A 6 0.71 -9.62 -4.98
N VAL A 7 -0.15 -10.03 -5.91
CA VAL A 7 -1.11 -11.10 -5.69
C VAL A 7 -0.43 -12.42 -6.02
N LEU A 8 -0.66 -13.43 -5.17
CA LEU A 8 -0.09 -14.76 -5.39
C LEU A 8 -0.54 -15.33 -6.75
N PRO A 9 0.36 -15.99 -7.52
CA PRO A 9 0.07 -16.45 -8.87
C PRO A 9 -1.25 -17.22 -9.03
N GLN A 10 -1.61 -18.08 -8.07
CA GLN A 10 -2.85 -18.86 -8.12
C GLN A 10 -4.14 -18.03 -8.04
N TYR A 11 -4.08 -16.80 -7.53
CA TYR A 11 -5.25 -15.91 -7.41
C TYR A 11 -5.30 -14.86 -8.53
N ARG A 12 -4.26 -14.71 -9.34
CA ARG A 12 -4.20 -13.69 -10.40
C ARG A 12 -5.30 -13.89 -11.44
N GLY A 13 -5.70 -15.13 -11.72
CA GLY A 13 -6.79 -15.45 -12.65
C GLY A 13 -8.14 -14.82 -12.31
N TYR A 14 -8.36 -14.40 -11.05
CA TYR A 14 -9.57 -13.67 -10.63
C TYR A 14 -9.50 -12.16 -10.93
N GLN A 15 -8.37 -11.66 -11.43
CA GLN A 15 -8.16 -10.25 -11.78
C GLN A 15 -7.98 -10.06 -13.30
N TYR A 16 -8.79 -10.77 -14.08
CA TYR A 16 -8.77 -10.71 -15.54
C TYR A 16 -9.55 -9.51 -16.07
N ILE A 17 -8.98 -8.82 -17.05
CA ILE A 17 -9.60 -7.67 -17.73
C ILE A 17 -9.47 -7.78 -19.25
N LEU A 18 -10.42 -7.15 -19.94
CA LEU A 18 -10.41 -6.97 -21.38
C LEU A 18 -10.12 -5.50 -21.68
N TRP A 19 -9.24 -5.24 -22.65
CA TRP A 19 -8.86 -3.89 -23.04
C TRP A 19 -8.77 -3.73 -24.55
N ARG A 20 -9.20 -2.58 -25.06
CA ARG A 20 -8.97 -2.14 -26.44
C ARG A 20 -8.98 -0.61 -26.50
N ASN A 21 -8.18 -0.04 -27.40
CA ASN A 21 -8.06 1.42 -27.54
C ASN A 21 -9.27 2.06 -28.22
N THR A 22 -9.90 1.35 -29.15
CA THR A 22 -11.11 1.79 -29.88
C THR A 22 -12.05 0.61 -30.06
N SER A 23 -13.31 0.87 -30.43
CA SER A 23 -14.32 -0.18 -30.68
C SER A 23 -13.95 -1.12 -31.83
N GLN A 24 -13.12 -0.65 -32.77
CA GLN A 24 -12.66 -1.40 -33.94
C GLN A 24 -11.34 -2.14 -33.70
N ALA A 25 -10.57 -1.76 -32.68
CA ALA A 25 -9.31 -2.43 -32.35
C ALA A 25 -9.57 -3.83 -31.80
N SER A 26 -8.61 -4.74 -32.04
CA SER A 26 -8.65 -6.09 -31.47
C SER A 26 -8.69 -6.03 -29.95
N LEU A 27 -9.50 -6.92 -29.37
CA LEU A 27 -9.61 -7.07 -27.93
C LEU A 27 -8.34 -7.72 -27.40
N LYS A 28 -7.79 -7.16 -26.32
CA LYS A 28 -6.64 -7.69 -25.60
C LYS A 28 -7.07 -8.18 -24.24
N GLU A 29 -6.43 -9.26 -23.82
CA GLU A 29 -6.68 -9.93 -22.56
C GLU A 29 -5.51 -9.66 -21.62
N TYR A 30 -5.79 -9.26 -20.40
CA TYR A 30 -4.77 -9.01 -19.39
C TYR A 30 -5.16 -9.61 -18.05
N THR A 31 -4.16 -10.08 -17.33
CA THR A 31 -4.30 -10.52 -15.95
C THR A 31 -3.50 -9.57 -15.06
N LEU A 32 -4.16 -8.96 -14.07
CA LEU A 32 -3.49 -8.05 -13.15
C LEU A 32 -2.72 -8.83 -12.07
N ASN A 33 -1.44 -8.48 -11.88
CA ASN A 33 -0.53 -9.22 -11.01
C ASN A 33 -0.50 -8.70 -9.57
N THR A 34 -0.97 -7.48 -9.34
CA THR A 34 -0.88 -6.79 -8.05
C THR A 34 -2.26 -6.52 -7.48
N VAL A 35 -2.31 -6.17 -6.19
CA VAL A 35 -3.54 -5.68 -5.57
C VAL A 35 -3.96 -4.43 -6.34
N THR A 36 -5.22 -4.38 -6.79
CA THR A 36 -5.71 -3.31 -7.66
C THR A 36 -6.97 -2.65 -7.10
N TYR A 37 -7.23 -1.44 -7.59
CA TYR A 37 -8.40 -0.65 -7.25
C TYR A 37 -9.69 -1.33 -7.74
N GLY A 38 -10.80 -1.11 -7.03
CA GLY A 38 -12.11 -1.65 -7.41
C GLY A 38 -12.34 -3.11 -7.01
N VAL A 39 -11.36 -3.77 -6.40
CA VAL A 39 -11.52 -5.11 -5.81
C VAL A 39 -11.87 -4.98 -4.32
N ASN A 40 -12.96 -5.61 -3.89
CA ASN A 40 -13.48 -5.51 -2.52
C ASN A 40 -12.45 -5.90 -1.45
N SER A 41 -11.55 -6.84 -1.73
CA SER A 41 -10.51 -7.29 -0.80
C SER A 41 -9.25 -6.42 -0.79
N ALA A 42 -9.09 -5.49 -1.74
CA ALA A 42 -7.86 -4.71 -1.88
C ALA A 42 -7.52 -3.86 -0.64
N PRO A 43 -8.47 -3.12 -0.03
CA PRO A 43 -8.24 -2.41 1.23
C PRO A 43 -7.68 -3.31 2.33
N TYR A 44 -8.30 -4.47 2.52
CA TYR A 44 -7.92 -5.41 3.57
C TYR A 44 -6.51 -5.94 3.33
N LEU A 45 -6.22 -6.41 2.11
CA LEU A 45 -4.90 -6.95 1.78
C LEU A 45 -3.78 -5.92 2.00
N ALA A 46 -4.04 -4.66 1.64
CA ALA A 46 -3.04 -3.61 1.78
C ALA A 46 -2.83 -3.19 3.23
N LEU A 47 -3.91 -3.05 4.02
CA LEU A 47 -3.80 -2.81 5.46
C LEU A 47 -3.12 -3.98 6.19
N ARG A 48 -3.33 -5.23 5.76
CA ARG A 48 -2.64 -6.40 6.32
C ARG A 48 -1.13 -6.35 6.09
N VAL A 49 -0.67 -5.88 4.92
CA VAL A 49 0.76 -5.66 4.66
C VAL A 49 1.33 -4.58 5.60
N LEU A 50 0.64 -3.45 5.77
CA LEU A 50 1.09 -2.41 6.69
C LEU A 50 1.16 -2.89 8.15
N ARG A 51 0.19 -3.70 8.59
CA ARG A 51 0.21 -4.31 9.93
C ARG A 51 1.41 -5.25 10.10
N TYR A 52 1.70 -6.06 9.09
CA TYR A 52 2.86 -6.94 9.11
C TYR A 52 4.16 -6.12 9.27
N ILE A 53 4.33 -5.06 8.48
CA ILE A 53 5.48 -4.15 8.58
C ILE A 53 5.56 -3.53 9.99
N ALA A 54 4.43 -3.08 10.55
CA ALA A 54 4.38 -2.50 11.89
C ALA A 54 4.80 -3.49 13.00
N GLU A 55 4.54 -4.79 12.79
CA GLU A 55 4.86 -5.85 13.73
C GLU A 55 6.31 -6.35 13.60
N THR A 56 6.89 -6.34 12.38
CA THR A 56 8.22 -6.91 12.12
C THR A 56 9.34 -5.88 11.97
N GLU A 57 9.05 -4.66 11.54
CA GLU A 57 10.08 -3.66 11.16
C GLU A 57 10.12 -2.43 12.08
N CYS A 58 9.15 -2.30 13.00
CA CYS A 58 8.95 -1.08 13.80
C CYS A 58 9.20 -1.27 15.30
N GLU A 59 9.92 -2.31 15.74
CA GLU A 59 10.21 -2.54 17.16
C GLU A 59 10.89 -1.31 17.81
N ASN A 60 11.86 -0.71 17.12
CA ASN A 60 12.57 0.50 17.57
C ASN A 60 11.87 1.81 17.18
N PHE A 61 10.70 1.75 16.55
CA PHE A 61 9.95 2.90 16.05
C PHE A 61 8.48 2.87 16.52
N PRO A 62 8.22 2.99 17.85
CA PRO A 62 6.87 2.85 18.41
C PRO A 62 5.88 3.86 17.80
N ASP A 63 6.36 5.04 17.46
CA ASP A 63 5.60 6.10 16.79
C ASP A 63 5.14 5.71 15.37
N VAL A 64 6.02 5.06 14.61
CA VAL A 64 5.71 4.56 13.26
C VAL A 64 4.73 3.39 13.37
N LYS A 65 4.99 2.46 14.31
CA LYS A 65 4.09 1.34 14.61
C LYS A 65 2.68 1.85 14.92
N GLY A 66 2.57 2.84 15.80
CA GLY A 66 1.30 3.47 16.16
C GLY A 66 0.59 4.10 14.95
N ALA A 67 1.33 4.80 14.09
CA ALA A 67 0.78 5.41 12.87
C ALA A 67 0.24 4.36 11.89
N LEU A 68 0.99 3.28 11.64
CA LEU A 68 0.57 2.21 10.73
C LEU A 68 -0.66 1.44 11.25
N HIS A 69 -0.76 1.22 12.56
CA HIS A 69 -1.89 0.50 13.15
C HIS A 69 -3.18 1.33 13.24
N HIS A 70 -3.06 2.62 13.60
CA HIS A 70 -4.21 3.40 14.06
C HIS A 70 -4.47 4.67 13.26
N GLN A 71 -3.50 5.15 12.48
CA GLN A 71 -3.58 6.42 11.75
C GLN A 71 -3.55 6.25 10.23
N THR A 72 -3.77 5.01 9.75
CA THR A 72 -3.86 4.72 8.32
C THR A 72 -5.31 4.51 7.93
N TYR A 73 -5.74 5.25 6.92
CA TYR A 73 -7.01 5.03 6.24
C TYR A 73 -6.76 4.79 4.75
N MET A 74 -6.96 3.55 4.31
CA MET A 74 -6.70 3.13 2.93
C MET A 74 -5.25 3.44 2.51
N ASP A 75 -5.05 4.32 1.52
CA ASP A 75 -3.73 4.73 1.03
C ASP A 75 -3.15 5.95 1.76
N ASP A 76 -3.90 6.61 2.65
CA ASP A 76 -3.45 7.81 3.37
C ASP A 76 -3.07 7.50 4.82
N ILE A 77 -1.94 8.06 5.27
CA ILE A 77 -1.52 8.06 6.67
C ILE A 77 -1.71 9.49 7.20
N CYS A 78 -2.64 9.67 8.13
CA CYS A 78 -3.02 10.97 8.67
C CYS A 78 -2.60 11.06 10.13
N VAL A 79 -1.39 11.57 10.39
CA VAL A 79 -0.82 11.65 11.74
C VAL A 79 -0.17 13.00 12.00
N GLY A 80 -0.38 13.56 13.20
CA GLY A 80 0.19 14.84 13.64
C GLY A 80 1.11 14.71 14.85
N ARG A 81 1.84 15.79 15.15
CA ARG A 81 2.68 15.96 16.35
C ARG A 81 2.58 17.40 16.86
N GLU A 82 2.97 17.60 18.11
CA GLU A 82 2.89 18.89 18.81
C GLU A 82 3.90 19.93 18.30
N SER A 83 4.97 19.49 17.61
CA SER A 83 5.96 20.37 17.02
C SER A 83 6.31 19.98 15.58
N LEU A 84 6.76 20.97 14.81
CA LEU A 84 7.21 20.76 13.43
C LEU A 84 8.36 19.75 13.35
N GLU A 85 9.32 19.83 14.27
CA GLU A 85 10.47 18.93 14.26
C GLU A 85 10.07 17.50 14.59
N ALA A 86 9.18 17.30 15.57
CA ALA A 86 8.63 15.97 15.85
C ALA A 86 7.85 15.40 14.66
N ALA A 87 7.08 16.24 13.95
CA ALA A 87 6.36 15.83 12.74
C ALA A 87 7.31 15.42 11.61
N LYS A 88 8.38 16.19 11.36
CA LYS A 88 9.40 15.85 10.35
C LYS A 88 10.15 14.57 10.67
N THR A 89 10.51 14.36 11.95
CA THR A 89 11.15 13.12 12.40
C THR A 89 10.23 11.92 12.15
N LEU A 90 8.95 12.03 12.51
CA LEU A 90 7.98 10.98 12.24
C LEU A 90 7.82 10.70 10.74
N GLN A 91 7.68 11.75 9.92
CA GLN A 91 7.58 11.61 8.47
C GLN A 91 8.79 10.89 7.89
N SER A 92 10.00 11.28 8.31
CA SER A 92 11.25 10.66 7.86
C SER A 92 11.31 9.18 8.26
N ASN A 93 10.92 8.85 9.50
CA ASN A 93 10.89 7.48 9.98
C ASN A 93 9.84 6.63 9.23
N LEU A 94 8.67 7.19 8.91
CA LEU A 94 7.65 6.53 8.09
C LEU A 94 8.17 6.23 6.67
N ILE A 95 8.74 7.24 6.01
CA ILE A 95 9.30 7.10 4.65
C ILE A 95 10.38 6.01 4.64
N ASN A 96 11.35 6.09 5.56
CA ASN A 96 12.45 5.12 5.62
C ASN A 96 11.96 3.70 5.91
N THR A 97 11.03 3.54 6.86
CA THR A 97 10.50 2.23 7.22
C THR A 97 9.78 1.58 6.04
N LEU A 98 8.88 2.32 5.38
CA LEU A 98 8.09 1.80 4.28
C LEU A 98 8.95 1.56 3.02
N ALA A 99 9.95 2.41 2.77
CA ALA A 99 10.89 2.22 1.66
C ALA A 99 11.67 0.90 1.77
N ARG A 100 12.05 0.47 2.98
CA ARG A 100 12.69 -0.85 3.18
C ARG A 100 11.78 -2.02 2.79
N SER A 101 10.47 -1.84 2.91
CA SER A 101 9.47 -2.83 2.50
C SER A 101 9.00 -2.64 1.05
N GLY A 102 9.68 -1.81 0.25
CA GLY A 102 9.32 -1.55 -1.14
C GLY A 102 8.04 -0.72 -1.29
N LEU A 103 7.63 0.00 -0.24
CA LEU A 103 6.48 0.90 -0.26
C LEU A 103 6.95 2.36 -0.31
N GLU A 104 6.85 2.97 -1.48
CA GLU A 104 7.09 4.40 -1.66
C GLU A 104 5.92 5.21 -1.09
N LEU A 105 6.18 5.91 0.02
CA LEU A 105 5.27 6.91 0.54
C LEU A 105 5.45 8.21 -0.26
N LYS A 106 4.36 8.73 -0.84
CA LYS A 106 4.35 9.98 -1.59
C LYS A 106 3.36 10.94 -0.94
N LYS A 107 3.90 11.94 -0.25
CA LYS A 107 3.33 13.27 0.04
C LYS A 107 4.29 14.01 0.97
#